data_AF-A0A842UW99-F1
#
_entry.id   AF-A0A842UW99-F1
#
_cell.length_a   1.000
_cell.length_b   1.000
_cell.length_c   1.000
_cell.angle_alpha   90.00
_cell.angle_beta   90.00
_cell.angle_gamma   90.00
#
_symmetry.space_group_name_H-M   'P 1'
#
loop_
_entity.id
_entity.type
_entity.pdbx_description
1 polymer ?
#
loop_
_entity_poly.entity_id
_entity_poly.type
_entity_poly.pdbx_seq_one_letter_code
_entity_poly.pdbx_strand_id
1 'polypeptide(L)' 'MMVLNSFAYKKVLGLPIVDWGGIATFLLLAATFYTGYVRYPGDLHLMFAVITVVFGIFHGTFGLLTRF' A
#
# COMPACT_ATOMS: atom_id res chain seq x y z
N MET A 1 -30.88 3.26 -4.13
CA MET A 1 -29.68 3.44 -4.99
C MET A 1 -28.37 3.55 -4.21
N MET A 2 -28.33 4.17 -3.02
CA MET A 2 -27.08 4.33 -2.23
C MET A 2 -26.37 3.00 -1.91
N VAL A 3 -27.11 1.97 -1.46
CA VAL A 3 -26.56 0.67 -1.03
C VAL A 3 -25.84 -0.09 -2.17
N LEU A 4 -26.34 0.01 -3.40
CA LEU A 4 -25.73 -0.66 -4.57
C LEU A 4 -24.40 0.01 -4.98
N ASN A 5 -24.33 1.34 -4.90
CA ASN A 5 -23.08 2.08 -5.16
C ASN A 5 -22.00 1.78 -4.11
N SER A 6 -22.37 1.70 -2.83
CA SER A 6 -21.46 1.31 -1.74
C SER A 6 -20.89 -0.09 -1.94
N PHE A 7 -21.73 -1.04 -2.38
CA PHE A 7 -21.34 -2.42 -2.60
C PHE A 7 -20.44 -2.60 -3.83
N ALA A 8 -20.76 -1.92 -4.94
CA ALA A 8 -19.94 -1.92 -6.15
C ALA A 8 -18.56 -1.29 -5.89
N TYR A 9 -18.50 -0.18 -5.14
CA TYR A 9 -17.23 0.44 -4.76
C TYR A 9 -16.37 -0.49 -3.89
N LYS A 10 -16.96 -1.13 -2.86
CA LYS A 10 -16.26 -2.08 -1.98
C LYS A 10 -15.64 -3.26 -2.74
N LYS A 11 -16.37 -3.87 -3.67
CA LYS A 11 -15.90 -5.06 -4.40
C LYS A 11 -14.95 -4.75 -5.54
N VAL A 12 -15.15 -3.63 -6.25
CA VAL A 12 -14.39 -3.33 -7.47
C VAL A 12 -13.15 -2.50 -7.19
N LEU A 13 -13.23 -1.55 -6.25
CA LEU A 13 -12.13 -0.62 -5.96
C LEU A 13 -11.57 -0.82 -4.55
N GLY A 14 -12.43 -0.94 -3.54
CA GLY A 14 -12.03 -1.00 -2.13
C GLY A 14 -11.15 -2.20 -1.79
N LEU A 15 -11.70 -3.41 -1.90
CA LEU A 15 -10.98 -4.65 -1.56
C LEU A 15 -9.70 -4.84 -2.39
N PRO A 16 -9.72 -4.66 -3.73
CA PRO A 16 -8.50 -4.81 -4.53
C PRO A 16 -7.40 -3.80 -4.16
N ILE A 17 -7.73 -2.53 -3.90
CA ILE A 17 -6.74 -1.52 -3.52
C ILE A 17 -6.10 -1.86 -2.17
N VAL A 18 -6.88 -2.40 -1.23
CA VAL A 18 -6.38 -2.77 0.10
C VAL A 18 -5.48 -4.01 0.02
N ASP A 19 -5.93 -5.05 -0.67
CA ASP A 19 -5.21 -6.33 -0.76
C ASP A 19 -3.94 -6.18 -1.60
N TRP A 20 -4.06 -5.68 -2.83
CA TRP A 20 -2.91 -5.48 -3.72
C TRP A 20 -2.00 -4.35 -3.22
N GLY A 21 -2.57 -3.30 -2.62
CA GLY A 21 -1.78 -2.23 -1.98
C GLY A 21 -0.99 -2.74 -0.77
N GLY A 22 -1.57 -3.65 0.03
CA GLY A 22 -0.87 -4.31 1.13
C GLY A 22 0.29 -5.18 0.65
N ILE A 23 0.07 -6.02 -0.36
CA ILE A 23 1.14 -6.85 -0.96
C ILE A 23 2.26 -5.97 -1.53
N ALA A 24 1.91 -4.92 -2.28
CA ALA A 24 2.89 -4.00 -2.86
C ALA A 24 3.72 -3.30 -1.77
N THR A 25 3.07 -2.81 -0.71
CA THR A 25 3.75 -2.16 0.42
C THR A 25 4.69 -3.13 1.13
N PHE A 26 4.28 -4.38 1.33
CA PHE A 26 5.12 -5.42 1.93
C PHE A 26 6.37 -5.71 1.09
N LEU A 27 6.23 -5.84 -0.24
CA LEU A 27 7.37 -6.06 -1.14
C LEU A 27 8.34 -4.86 -1.15
N LEU A 28 7.82 -3.65 -1.16
CA LEU A 28 8.63 -2.43 -1.08
C LEU A 28 9.37 -2.31 0.26
N LEU A 29 8.71 -2.69 1.36
CA LEU A 29 9.34 -2.74 2.68
C LEU A 29 10.47 -3.77 2.71
N ALA A 30 10.26 -4.96 2.13
CA ALA A 30 11.29 -5.98 2.03
C ALA A 30 12.49 -5.50 1.18
N ALA A 31 12.24 -4.81 0.06
CA ALA A 31 13.29 -4.20 -0.76
C ALA A 31 14.04 -3.08 -0.02
N THR A 32 13.33 -2.24 0.74
CA THR A 32 13.91 -1.20 1.60
C THR A 32 14.82 -1.82 2.65
N PHE A 33 14.37 -2.88 3.32
CA PHE A 33 15.17 -3.61 4.30
C PHE A 33 16.42 -4.24 3.67
N TYR A 34 16.25 -4.93 2.54
CA TYR A 34 17.36 -5.56 1.82
C TYR A 34 18.42 -4.54 1.40
N THR A 35 18.01 -3.41 0.80
CA THR A 35 18.94 -2.36 0.37
C THR A 35 19.69 -1.72 1.54
N GLY A 36 19.03 -1.55 2.69
CA GLY A 36 19.68 -1.12 3.92
C GLY A 36 20.67 -2.15 4.47
N TYR A 37 20.32 -3.44 4.43
CA TYR A 37 21.18 -4.53 4.88
C TYR A 37 22.46 -4.66 4.05
N VAL A 38 22.36 -4.62 2.72
CA VAL A 38 23.52 -4.73 1.83
C VAL A 38 24.31 -3.42 1.69
N ARG A 39 23.91 -2.35 2.41
CA ARG A 39 24.49 -0.99 2.33
C ARG A 39 24.54 -0.47 0.90
N TYR A 40 23.47 -0.71 0.14
CA TYR A 40 23.31 -0.15 -1.20
C TYR A 40 23.32 1.38 -1.14
N PRO A 41 23.61 2.09 -2.25
CA PRO A 41 23.62 3.55 -2.28
C PRO A 41 22.36 4.14 -1.63
N GLY A 42 22.56 5.12 -0.74
CA GLY A 42 21.51 5.66 0.11
C GLY A 42 20.30 6.19 -0.65
N ASP A 43 20.49 6.66 -1.89
CA ASP A 43 19.43 7.18 -2.73
C ASP A 43 18.37 6.13 -3.07
N LEU A 44 18.77 4.88 -3.36
CA LEU A 44 17.82 3.81 -3.68
C LEU A 44 17.05 3.36 -2.44
N HIS A 45 17.73 3.27 -1.29
CA HIS A 45 17.10 2.94 -0.01
C HIS A 45 16.08 4.02 0.39
N LEU A 46 16.47 5.29 0.29
CA LEU A 46 15.60 6.43 0.58
C LEU A 46 14.39 6.44 -0.36
N MET A 47 14.60 6.21 -1.66
CA MET A 47 13.51 6.13 -2.64
C MET A 47 12.52 5.03 -2.27
N PHE A 48 12.97 3.81 -1.98
CA PHE A 48 12.06 2.73 -1.58
C PHE A 48 11.36 3.01 -0.26
N ALA A 49 12.05 3.60 0.72
CA ALA A 49 11.44 3.98 1.99
C ALA A 49 10.31 5.00 1.80
N VAL A 50 10.53 6.03 1.00
CA VAL A 50 9.52 7.06 0.69
C VAL A 50 8.31 6.44 -0.01
N ILE A 51 8.54 5.63 -1.05
CA ILE A 51 7.44 4.97 -1.78
C ILE A 51 6.65 4.04 -0.85
N THR A 52 7.35 3.27 0.00
CA THR A 52 6.73 2.37 0.99
C THR A 52 5.80 3.14 1.94
N VAL A 53 6.25 4.28 2.47
CA VAL A 53 5.44 5.10 3.39
C VAL A 53 4.21 5.67 2.69
N VAL A 54 4.38 6.22 1.48
CA VAL A 54 3.27 6.80 0.70
C VAL A 54 2.22 5.73 0.38
N PHE A 55 2.65 4.57 -0.12
CA PHE A 55 1.74 3.45 -0.39
C PHE A 55 1.07 2.94 0.89
N GLY A 56 1.83 2.79 1.97
CA GLY A 56 1.36 2.41 3.30
C GLY A 56 0.21 3.28 3.79
N ILE A 57 0.38 4.59 3.71
CA ILE A 57 -0.66 5.57 4.09
C ILE A 57 -1.88 5.40 3.17
N PHE A 58 -1.67 5.29 1.86
CA PHE A 58 -2.76 5.18 0.90
C PHE A 58 -3.59 3.91 1.14
N HIS A 59 -2.99 2.71 1.06
CA HIS A 59 -3.74 1.46 1.22
C HIS A 59 -4.29 1.28 2.64
N GLY A 60 -3.57 1.77 3.67
CA GLY A 60 -4.02 1.75 5.06
C GLY A 60 -5.27 2.62 5.27
N THR A 61 -5.28 3.84 4.70
CA THR A 61 -6.44 4.73 4.78
C THR A 61 -7.65 4.14 4.05
N PHE A 62 -7.47 3.60 2.84
CA PHE A 62 -8.53 2.90 2.13
C PHE A 62 -9.01 1.65 2.89
N GLY A 63 -8.11 0.94 3.58
CA GLY A 63 -8.45 -0.19 4.45
C GLY A 63 -9.36 0.22 5.60
N LEU A 64 -9.11 1.37 6.22
CA LEU A 64 -9.98 1.91 7.26
C LEU A 64 -11.33 2.34 6.69
N LEU A 65 -11.33 3.08 5.57
CA LEU A 65 -12.56 3.57 4.91
C LEU A 65 -13.44 2.46 4.35
N THR A 66 -12.87 1.28 4.04
CA THR A 66 -13.61 0.12 3.53
C THR A 66 -14.04 -0.83 4.64
N ARG A 67 -13.62 -0.66 5.90
CA ARG A 67 -14.09 -1.50 7.01
C ARG A 67 -15.36 -0.97 7.68
N PHE A 68 -15.64 0.32 7.53
CA PHE A 68 -16.93 0.94 7.88
C PHE A 68 -17.88 0.96 6.67
#